data_AF-A0A7X1ZPR8-F1
#
_entry.id   AF-A0A7X1ZPR8-F1
#
_cell.length_a   1.000
_cell.length_b   1.000
_cell.length_c   1.000
_cell.angle_alpha   90.00
_cell.angle_beta   90.00
_cell.angle_gamma   90.00
#
_symmetry.space_group_name_H-M   'P 1'
#
loop_
_entity.id
_entity.type
_entity.pdbx_description
1 polymer ?
#
loop_
_entity_poly.entity_id
_entity_poly.type
_entity_poly.pdbx_seq_one_letter_code
_entity_poly.pdbx_strand_id
1 'polypeptide(L)'
;MREIALQVARESEGRERNVLREYLQNYLLLLMQKTKMNEYLYFVGGTALRFLYGIRRYSEDLDFTAGQEWQKSNLKLFKQKINQELERAGYEFSISLRTEKTIQRMMVRFAGLLHELGLAARREQKFSIHVEIDNNPPLGWKGKRTIINIHHAVLIQHYDLPSAFAGLEPARWIT
;
A
#
# COMPACT_ATOMS: atom_id res chain seq x y z
N MET A 1 13.50 11.27 -1.02
CA MET A 1 12.13 10.73 -0.80
C MET A 1 11.73 10.73 0.67
N ARG A 2 12.58 10.28 1.60
CA ARG A 2 12.34 10.37 3.05
C ARG A 2 12.12 11.79 3.57
N GLU A 3 13.03 12.72 3.23
CA GLU A 3 12.90 14.12 3.68
C GLU A 3 11.60 14.77 3.21
N ILE A 4 11.18 14.48 1.99
CA ILE A 4 9.89 14.95 1.45
C ILE A 4 8.73 14.40 2.29
N ALA A 5 8.77 13.12 2.70
CA ALA A 5 7.74 12.54 3.56
C ALA A 5 7.61 13.29 4.90
N LEU A 6 8.76 13.61 5.52
CA LEU A 6 8.80 14.35 6.78
C LEU A 6 8.29 15.78 6.61
N GLN A 7 8.71 16.47 5.55
CA GLN A 7 8.28 17.84 5.27
C GLN A 7 6.78 17.93 5.03
N VAL A 8 6.25 17.08 4.13
CA VAL A 8 4.82 17.03 3.80
C VAL A 8 3.99 16.70 5.04
N ALA A 9 4.48 15.82 5.92
CA ALA A 9 3.80 15.54 7.18
C ALA A 9 3.83 16.75 8.13
N ARG A 10 4.96 17.42 8.32
CA ARG A 10 5.09 18.61 9.20
C ARG A 10 4.16 19.76 8.80
N GLU A 11 3.95 19.95 7.50
CA GLU A 11 3.09 21.01 6.95
C GLU A 11 1.59 20.73 7.11
N SER A 12 1.20 19.56 7.64
CA SER A 12 -0.21 19.14 7.66
C SER A 12 -1.02 19.54 8.91
N GLU A 13 -0.40 20.26 9.85
CA GLU A 13 -0.97 20.88 11.05
C GLU A 13 -1.99 19.99 11.80
N GLY A 14 -1.50 19.13 12.69
CA GLY A 14 -2.32 18.22 13.50
C GLY A 14 -2.78 16.95 12.76
N ARG A 15 -2.34 16.75 11.51
CA ARG A 15 -2.63 15.57 10.69
C ARG A 15 -1.37 14.82 10.25
N GLU A 16 -0.24 15.08 10.89
CA GLU A 16 1.10 14.64 10.52
C GLU A 16 1.14 13.13 10.32
N ARG A 17 0.56 12.37 11.27
CA ARG A 17 0.52 10.92 11.22
C ARG A 17 -0.28 10.38 10.03
N ASN A 18 -1.39 11.03 9.69
CA ASN A 18 -2.27 10.59 8.61
C ASN A 18 -1.68 10.94 7.24
N VAL A 19 -1.11 12.14 7.12
CA VAL A 19 -0.41 12.55 5.89
C VAL A 19 0.86 11.74 5.66
N LEU A 20 1.63 11.43 6.71
CA LEU A 20 2.75 10.49 6.60
C LEU A 20 2.28 9.12 6.09
N ARG A 21 1.12 8.64 6.58
CA ARG A 21 0.55 7.37 6.13
C ARG A 21 0.22 7.39 4.64
N GLU A 22 -0.55 8.38 4.19
CA GLU A 22 -0.96 8.50 2.79
C GLU A 22 0.25 8.68 1.87
N TYR A 23 1.25 9.45 2.30
CA TYR A 23 2.51 9.60 1.58
C TYR A 23 3.23 8.26 1.41
N LEU A 24 3.44 7.50 2.50
CA LEU A 24 4.13 6.22 2.45
C LEU A 24 3.35 5.16 1.67
N GLN A 25 2.02 5.17 1.76
CA GLN A 25 1.13 4.33 0.94
C GLN A 25 1.29 4.64 -0.55
N ASN A 26 1.19 5.91 -0.95
CA ASN A 26 1.37 6.31 -2.35
C ASN A 26 2.80 6.06 -2.84
N TYR A 27 3.80 6.22 -1.96
CA TYR A 27 5.19 5.90 -2.28
C TYR A 27 5.41 4.40 -2.49
N LEU A 28 4.81 3.52 -1.68
CA LEU A 28 4.87 2.08 -1.91
C LEU A 28 4.19 1.70 -3.23
N LEU A 29 3.06 2.33 -3.59
CA LEU A 29 2.44 2.13 -4.91
C LEU A 29 3.38 2.55 -6.05
N LEU A 30 4.10 3.67 -5.90
CA LEU A 30 5.14 4.09 -6.84
C LEU A 30 6.26 3.05 -6.95
N LEU A 31 6.74 2.50 -5.84
CA LEU A 31 7.77 1.45 -5.86
C LEU A 31 7.27 0.16 -6.52
N MET A 32 6.01 -0.22 -6.28
CA MET A 32 5.38 -1.34 -6.97
C MET A 32 5.33 -1.12 -8.48
N GLN A 33 5.04 0.11 -8.94
CA GLN A 33 5.12 0.45 -10.35
C GLN A 33 6.54 0.41 -10.90
N LYS A 34 7.51 1.04 -10.23
CA LYS A 34 8.92 1.04 -10.65
C LYS A 34 9.49 -0.38 -10.78
N THR A 35 9.07 -1.28 -9.91
CA THR A 35 9.53 -2.67 -9.90
C THR A 35 8.72 -3.59 -10.82
N LYS A 36 7.67 -3.07 -11.47
CA LYS A 36 6.66 -3.79 -12.28
C LYS A 36 5.79 -4.77 -11.50
N MET A 37 5.75 -4.67 -10.18
CA MET A 37 4.87 -5.49 -9.33
C MET A 37 3.39 -5.18 -9.58
N ASN A 38 3.05 -3.93 -9.89
CA ASN A 38 1.69 -3.49 -10.15
C ASN A 38 1.04 -4.13 -11.39
N GLU A 39 1.83 -4.62 -12.35
CA GLU A 39 1.32 -5.27 -13.57
C GLU A 39 0.58 -6.59 -13.26
N TYR A 40 0.86 -7.18 -12.10
CA TYR A 40 0.32 -8.46 -11.66
C TYR A 40 -0.81 -8.34 -10.64
N LEU A 41 -1.10 -7.12 -10.16
CA LEU A 41 -1.95 -6.90 -8.99
C LEU A 41 -3.02 -5.85 -9.26
N TYR A 42 -4.22 -6.09 -8.76
CA TYR A 42 -5.33 -5.15 -8.81
C TYR A 42 -5.53 -4.53 -7.44
N PHE A 43 -5.43 -3.20 -7.36
CA PHE A 43 -5.62 -2.45 -6.13
C PHE A 43 -7.11 -2.38 -5.77
N VAL A 44 -7.44 -2.79 -4.54
CA VAL A 44 -8.81 -2.92 -4.02
C VAL A 44 -8.91 -2.38 -2.60
N GLY A 45 -10.08 -2.53 -1.97
CA GLY A 45 -10.30 -2.15 -0.59
C GLY A 45 -10.45 -0.65 -0.35
N GLY A 46 -10.50 -0.26 0.92
CA GLY A 46 -10.81 1.11 1.34
C GLY A 46 -9.77 2.13 0.87
N THR A 47 -8.49 1.78 0.86
CA THR A 47 -7.42 2.69 0.41
C THR A 47 -7.49 2.92 -1.10
N ALA A 48 -7.84 1.91 -1.90
CA ALA A 48 -8.08 2.09 -3.33
C ALA A 48 -9.24 3.04 -3.59
N LEU A 49 -10.34 2.90 -2.85
CA LEU A 49 -11.48 3.80 -2.97
C LEU A 49 -11.14 5.24 -2.56
N ARG A 50 -10.34 5.42 -1.50
CA ARG A 50 -9.81 6.73 -1.11
C ARG A 50 -8.99 7.35 -2.22
N PHE A 51 -8.07 6.58 -2.82
CA PHE A 51 -7.10 7.08 -3.77
C PHE A 51 -7.70 7.35 -5.15
N LEU A 52 -8.67 6.53 -5.57
CA LEU A 52 -9.31 6.62 -6.88
C LEU A 52 -10.54 7.53 -6.89
N TYR A 53 -11.29 7.61 -5.77
CA TYR A 53 -12.60 8.28 -5.72
C TYR A 53 -12.77 9.26 -4.55
N GLY A 54 -11.74 9.47 -3.73
CA GLY A 54 -11.76 10.48 -2.66
C GLY A 54 -12.66 10.15 -1.46
N ILE A 55 -13.06 8.89 -1.26
CA ILE A 55 -13.95 8.49 -0.16
C ILE A 55 -13.25 8.67 1.20
N ARG A 56 -13.90 9.35 2.16
CA ARG A 56 -13.32 9.70 3.47
C ARG A 56 -13.24 8.53 4.48
N ARG A 57 -12.53 7.46 4.15
CA ARG A 57 -12.07 6.46 5.14
C ARG A 57 -10.55 6.40 5.14
N TYR A 58 -9.96 6.44 6.33
CA TYR A 58 -8.55 6.14 6.51
C TYR A 58 -8.42 4.63 6.74
N SER A 59 -7.65 3.96 5.88
CA SER A 59 -7.26 2.57 6.07
C SER A 59 -5.74 2.51 6.21
N GLU A 60 -5.27 1.54 6.99
CA GLU A 60 -3.83 1.35 7.23
C GLU A 60 -3.17 0.52 6.12
N ASP A 61 -3.95 -0.25 5.39
CA ASP A 61 -3.46 -1.34 4.55
C ASP A 61 -3.65 -1.02 3.05
N LEU A 62 -2.73 -1.54 2.23
CA LEU A 62 -2.84 -1.56 0.78
C LEU A 62 -3.29 -2.96 0.36
N ASP A 63 -4.56 -3.08 -0.03
CA ASP A 63 -5.16 -4.37 -0.38
C ASP A 63 -5.10 -4.61 -1.89
N PHE A 64 -4.69 -5.82 -2.27
CA PHE A 64 -4.60 -6.23 -3.66
C PHE A 64 -5.23 -7.58 -3.89
N THR A 65 -5.69 -7.77 -5.11
CA THR A 65 -6.01 -9.08 -5.67
C THR A 65 -4.97 -9.47 -6.72
N ALA A 66 -4.52 -10.72 -6.64
CA ALA A 66 -3.60 -11.32 -7.60
C ALA A 66 -4.24 -11.49 -8.98
N GLY A 67 -3.54 -11.09 -10.04
CA GLY A 67 -3.87 -11.48 -11.41
C GLY A 67 -3.44 -12.91 -11.73
N GLN A 68 -3.84 -13.42 -12.89
CA GLN A 68 -3.58 -14.83 -13.30
C GLN A 68 -2.07 -15.19 -13.31
N GLU A 69 -1.21 -14.24 -13.67
CA GLU A 69 0.24 -14.45 -13.77
C GLU A 69 0.97 -14.34 -12.41
N TRP A 70 0.27 -14.02 -11.32
CA TRP A 70 0.89 -13.89 -10.00
C TRP A 70 1.10 -15.26 -9.35
N GLN A 71 2.34 -15.56 -8.99
CA GLN A 71 2.71 -16.73 -8.20
C GLN A 71 3.11 -16.30 -6.80
N LYS A 72 2.85 -17.15 -5.79
CA LYS A 72 3.19 -16.83 -4.40
C LYS A 72 4.69 -16.52 -4.21
N SER A 73 5.58 -17.11 -5.01
CA SER A 73 7.02 -16.86 -4.99
C SER A 73 7.40 -15.43 -5.41
N ASN A 74 6.56 -14.75 -6.22
CA ASN A 74 6.81 -13.38 -6.68
C ASN A 74 6.99 -12.40 -5.52
N LEU A 75 6.26 -12.56 -4.42
CA LEU A 75 6.37 -11.62 -3.29
C LEU A 75 7.78 -11.55 -2.71
N LYS A 76 8.49 -12.69 -2.65
CA LYS A 76 9.89 -12.74 -2.16
C LYS A 76 10.83 -12.01 -3.11
N LEU A 77 10.64 -12.16 -4.42
CA LEU A 77 11.40 -11.46 -5.45
C LEU A 77 11.15 -9.94 -5.39
N PHE A 78 9.89 -9.52 -5.34
CA PHE A 78 9.55 -8.09 -5.27
C PHE A 78 9.98 -7.45 -3.96
N LYS A 79 9.96 -8.18 -2.83
CA LYS A 79 10.54 -7.71 -1.56
C LYS A 79 12.00 -7.30 -1.70
N GLN A 80 12.82 -8.03 -2.46
CA GLN A 80 14.22 -7.66 -2.69
C GLN A 80 14.34 -6.36 -3.49
N LYS A 81 13.54 -6.18 -4.54
CA LYS A 81 13.53 -4.95 -5.34
C LYS A 81 13.06 -3.74 -4.54
N ILE A 82 11.98 -3.89 -3.77
CA ILE A 82 11.45 -2.83 -2.90
C ILE A 82 12.47 -2.46 -1.81
N ASN A 83 13.20 -3.44 -1.26
CA ASN A 83 14.27 -3.19 -0.29
C ASN A 83 15.34 -2.25 -0.85
N GLN A 84 15.84 -2.52 -2.06
CA GLN A 84 16.85 -1.67 -2.72
C GLN A 84 16.34 -0.24 -2.95
N GLU A 85 15.08 -0.08 -3.35
CA GLU A 85 14.50 1.25 -3.59
C GLU A 85 14.26 2.03 -2.28
N LEU A 86 13.91 1.35 -1.18
CA LEU A 86 13.77 1.97 0.14
C LEU A 86 15.13 2.39 0.74
N GLU A 87 16.16 1.58 0.56
CA GLU A 87 17.55 1.91 0.95
C GLU A 87 18.04 3.15 0.20
N ARG A 88 17.90 3.17 -1.13
CA ARG A 88 18.24 4.33 -1.98
C ARG A 88 17.48 5.60 -1.60
N ALA A 89 16.27 5.44 -1.08
CA ALA A 89 15.43 6.55 -0.64
C ALA A 89 15.79 7.12 0.74
N GLY A 90 16.77 6.51 1.43
CA GLY A 90 17.31 6.95 2.70
C GLY A 90 16.51 6.49 3.92
N TYR A 91 15.58 5.54 3.77
CA TYR A 91 14.79 5.05 4.90
C TYR A 91 15.59 4.08 5.77
N GLU A 92 15.40 4.18 7.09
CA GLU A 92 15.71 3.11 8.04
C GLU A 92 14.45 2.23 8.17
N PHE A 93 14.51 0.97 7.77
CA PHE A 93 13.31 0.13 7.70
C PHE A 93 13.57 -1.36 7.89
N SER A 94 12.49 -2.14 8.08
CA SER A 94 12.50 -3.59 7.96
C SER A 94 11.27 -4.09 7.21
N ILE A 95 11.44 -5.16 6.42
CA ILE A 95 10.35 -5.82 5.69
C ILE A 95 10.19 -7.26 6.16
N SER A 96 9.00 -7.61 6.64
CA SER A 96 8.63 -8.99 6.98
C SER A 96 7.54 -9.53 6.05
N LEU A 97 7.64 -10.78 5.64
CA LEU A 97 6.67 -11.47 4.78
C LEU A 97 5.90 -12.53 5.57
N ARG A 98 4.63 -12.74 5.24
CA ARG A 98 3.82 -13.90 5.63
C ARG A 98 3.16 -14.45 4.37
N THR A 99 3.52 -15.66 3.96
CA THR A 99 3.14 -16.23 2.65
C THR A 99 2.42 -17.57 2.73
N GLU A 100 2.25 -18.12 3.93
CA GLU A 100 1.68 -19.46 4.16
C GLU A 100 0.14 -19.50 4.01
N LYS A 101 -0.52 -18.34 4.03
CA LYS A 101 -1.97 -18.22 3.94
C LYS A 101 -2.41 -17.93 2.50
N THR A 102 -3.71 -18.03 2.25
CA THR A 102 -4.34 -17.57 1.00
C THR A 102 -4.03 -16.10 0.73
N ILE A 103 -4.02 -15.29 1.79
CA ILE A 103 -3.60 -13.89 1.74
C ILE A 103 -2.12 -13.81 2.09
N GLN A 104 -1.32 -13.28 1.18
CA GLN A 104 0.07 -12.95 1.44
C GLN A 104 0.16 -11.54 2.01
N ARG A 105 1.01 -11.35 3.02
CA ARG A 105 1.22 -10.04 3.65
C ARG A 105 2.69 -9.66 3.60
N MET A 106 2.96 -8.46 3.12
CA MET A 106 4.23 -7.78 3.28
C MET A 106 4.03 -6.61 4.24
N MET A 107 4.78 -6.58 5.34
CA MET A 107 4.76 -5.48 6.30
C MET A 107 6.06 -4.72 6.21
N VAL A 108 5.97 -3.43 5.86
CA VAL A 108 7.09 -2.50 5.82
C VAL A 108 7.04 -1.65 7.08
N ARG A 109 8.08 -1.71 7.91
CA ARG A 109 8.20 -0.94 9.15
C ARG A 109 9.32 0.09 9.02
N PHE A 110 8.97 1.36 9.08
CA PHE A 110 9.89 2.49 9.04
C PHE A 110 10.28 2.92 10.45
N ALA A 111 11.57 3.07 10.73
CA ALA A 111 12.10 3.54 12.01
C ALA A 111 12.41 5.06 11.95
N GLY A 112 12.45 5.71 13.12
CA GLY A 112 12.84 7.12 13.25
C GLY A 112 11.76 8.14 12.84
N LEU A 113 10.93 7.85 11.84
CA LEU A 113 9.98 8.82 11.26
C LEU A 113 9.04 9.46 12.30
N LEU A 114 8.45 8.65 13.20
CA LEU A 114 7.54 9.18 14.22
C LEU A 114 8.25 10.07 15.24
N HIS A 115 9.47 9.69 15.64
CA HIS A 115 10.27 10.46 16.58
C HIS A 115 10.69 11.81 15.99
N GLU A 116 11.10 11.83 14.72
CA GLU A 116 11.52 13.05 14.00
C GLU A 116 10.37 14.01 13.68
N LEU A 117 9.14 13.53 13.71
CA LEU A 117 7.92 14.34 13.64
C LEU A 117 7.42 14.77 15.02
N GLY A 118 8.08 14.38 16.12
CA GLY A 118 7.59 14.64 17.48
C GLY A 118 6.33 13.84 17.85
N LEU A 119 5.98 12.82 17.08
CA LEU A 119 4.78 11.98 17.26
C LEU A 119 5.02 10.77 18.18
N ALA A 120 6.28 10.50 18.53
CA ALA A 120 6.69 9.41 19.41
C ALA A 120 7.84 9.85 20.31
N ALA A 121 7.73 9.58 21.61
CA ALA A 121 8.78 9.87 22.59
C ALA A 121 10.03 8.97 22.44
N ARG A 122 9.87 7.81 21.79
CA ARG A 122 10.90 6.78 21.66
C ARG A 122 11.19 6.52 20.19
N ARG A 123 12.48 6.55 19.82
CA ARG A 123 12.94 6.32 18.43
C ARG A 123 12.59 4.92 17.91
N GLU A 124 12.42 3.96 18.81
CA GLU A 124 12.10 2.57 18.51
C GLU A 124 10.66 2.38 18.01
N GLN A 125 9.78 3.37 18.19
CA GLN A 125 8.41 3.29 17.70
C GLN A 125 8.38 3.37 16.17
N LYS A 126 8.09 2.22 15.55
CA LYS A 126 8.07 2.08 14.09
C LYS A 126 6.71 2.47 13.51
N PHE A 127 6.74 3.04 12.31
CA PHE A 127 5.56 3.29 11.49
C PHE A 127 5.40 2.16 10.48
N SER A 128 4.26 1.47 10.46
CA SER A 128 4.04 0.31 9.59
C SER A 128 3.02 0.60 8.49
N ILE A 129 3.32 0.15 7.27
CA ILE A 129 2.36 -0.01 6.18
C ILE A 129 2.29 -1.48 5.80
N HIS A 130 1.08 -1.99 5.56
CA HIS A 130 0.85 -3.34 5.10
C HIS A 130 0.47 -3.35 3.63
N VAL A 131 0.97 -4.36 2.94
CA VAL A 131 0.53 -4.76 1.60
C VAL A 131 -0.03 -6.16 1.73
N GLU A 132 -1.31 -6.31 1.45
CA GLU A 132 -2.02 -7.60 1.48
C GLU A 132 -2.39 -8.01 0.07
N ILE A 133 -2.19 -9.28 -0.27
CA ILE A 133 -2.44 -9.82 -1.60
C ILE A 133 -3.28 -11.07 -1.46
N ASP A 134 -4.54 -10.99 -1.87
CA ASP A 134 -5.42 -12.15 -2.01
C ASP A 134 -5.12 -12.89 -3.31
N ASN A 135 -4.84 -14.19 -3.22
CA ASN A 135 -4.55 -15.06 -4.36
C ASN A 135 -5.82 -15.63 -5.04
N ASN A 136 -7.01 -15.25 -4.58
CA ASN A 136 -8.28 -15.67 -5.18
C ASN A 136 -8.87 -14.52 -6.01
N PRO A 137 -8.50 -14.39 -7.30
CA PRO A 137 -9.10 -13.39 -8.15
C PRO A 137 -10.61 -13.62 -8.30
N PRO A 138 -11.42 -12.57 -8.17
CA PRO A 138 -12.85 -12.65 -8.44
C PRO A 138 -13.05 -12.87 -9.94
N LEU A 139 -13.93 -13.82 -10.26
CA LEU A 139 -14.26 -14.17 -11.63
C LEU A 139 -15.14 -13.08 -12.27
N GLY A 140 -14.81 -12.67 -13.50
CA GLY A 140 -15.61 -11.76 -14.31
C GLY A 140 -15.44 -10.27 -14.01
N TRP A 141 -14.62 -9.88 -13.02
CA TRP A 141 -14.34 -8.47 -12.75
C TRP A 141 -13.47 -7.85 -13.84
N LYS A 142 -13.80 -6.61 -14.23
CA LYS A 142 -13.13 -5.91 -15.33
C LYS A 142 -12.02 -5.01 -14.80
N GLY A 143 -10.81 -5.25 -15.28
CA GLY A 143 -9.65 -4.41 -14.98
C GLY A 143 -9.75 -3.02 -15.61
N LYS A 144 -9.31 -2.01 -14.87
CA LYS A 144 -9.16 -0.62 -15.30
C LYS A 144 -7.80 -0.09 -14.84
N ARG A 145 -7.29 0.90 -15.56
CA ARG A 145 -6.10 1.65 -15.17
C ARG A 145 -6.42 3.13 -15.05
N THR A 146 -5.98 3.73 -13.96
CA THR A 146 -6.20 5.16 -13.66
C THR A 146 -4.90 5.76 -13.13
N ILE A 147 -4.54 6.95 -13.62
CA ILE A 147 -3.44 7.71 -13.05
C ILE A 147 -3.98 8.50 -11.86
N ILE A 148 -3.35 8.32 -10.71
CA ILE A 148 -3.59 9.16 -9.53
C ILE A 148 -2.34 10.01 -9.27
N ASN A 149 -2.51 11.18 -8.67
CA ASN A 149 -1.40 12.04 -8.28
C ASN A 149 -1.70 12.71 -6.93
N ILE A 150 -1.62 11.93 -5.85
CA ILE A 150 -1.88 12.41 -4.48
C ILE A 150 -0.62 13.05 -3.91
N HIS A 151 0.45 12.26 -3.82
CA HIS A 151 1.81 12.71 -3.49
C HIS A 151 2.81 12.34 -4.59
N HIS A 152 2.53 11.27 -5.32
CA HIS A 152 3.29 10.78 -6.46
C HIS A 152 2.33 10.36 -7.56
N ALA A 153 2.68 10.70 -8.81
CA ALA A 153 1.98 10.22 -9.98
C ALA A 153 2.22 8.70 -10.14
N VAL A 154 1.14 7.91 -10.07
CA VAL A 154 1.18 6.45 -10.17
C VAL A 154 0.04 5.97 -11.07
N LEU A 155 0.35 5.03 -11.97
CA LEU A 155 -0.63 4.29 -12.74
C LEU A 155 -1.12 3.11 -11.92
N ILE A 156 -2.35 3.22 -11.42
CA ILE A 156 -3.00 2.20 -10.62
C ILE A 156 -3.78 1.26 -11.51
N GLN A 157 -3.50 -0.03 -11.40
CA GLN A 157 -4.34 -1.11 -11.90
C GLN A 157 -5.34 -1.49 -10.82
N HIS A 158 -6.63 -1.46 -11.12
CA HIS A 158 -7.73 -1.71 -10.20
C HIS A 158 -8.93 -2.29 -10.96
N TYR A 159 -10.01 -2.65 -10.28
CA TYR A 159 -11.25 -3.05 -10.95
C TYR A 159 -12.20 -1.86 -11.16
N ASP A 160 -13.11 -1.98 -12.12
CA ASP A 160 -14.17 -0.98 -12.28
C ASP A 160 -15.01 -0.82 -10.99
N LEU A 161 -15.69 0.32 -10.86
CA LEU A 161 -16.40 0.67 -9.63
C LEU A 161 -17.45 -0.38 -9.22
N PRO A 162 -18.31 -0.90 -10.14
CA PRO A 162 -19.25 -1.97 -9.81
C PRO A 162 -18.55 -3.23 -9.27
N SER A 163 -17.46 -3.67 -9.91
CA SER A 163 -16.68 -4.82 -9.44
C SER A 163 -16.07 -4.57 -8.07
N ALA A 164 -15.51 -3.38 -7.85
CA ALA A 164 -14.93 -2.99 -6.56
C ALA A 164 -15.97 -2.98 -5.42
N PHE A 165 -17.22 -2.57 -5.70
CA PHE A 165 -18.33 -2.65 -4.74
C PHE A 165 -18.87 -4.07 -4.55
N ALA A 166 -18.91 -4.91 -5.59
CA ALA A 166 -19.28 -6.32 -5.47
C ALA A 166 -18.32 -7.09 -4.52
N GLY A 167 -17.05 -6.68 -4.47
CA GLY A 167 -16.08 -7.15 -3.49
C GLY A 167 -16.31 -6.73 -2.05
N LEU A 168 -17.19 -5.75 -1.83
CA LEU A 168 -17.60 -5.29 -0.50
C LEU A 168 -18.90 -6.00 -0.04
N GLU A 169 -19.56 -6.78 -0.91
CA GLU A 169 -20.70 -7.59 -0.50
C GLU A 169 -20.26 -8.75 0.43
N PRO A 170 -21.02 -9.04 1.49
CA PRO A 170 -20.47 -9.63 2.71
C PRO A 170 -20.24 -11.14 2.58
N ALA A 171 -18.99 -11.54 2.39
CA ALA A 171 -18.53 -12.78 3.01
C ALA A 171 -18.49 -12.55 4.54
N ARG A 172 -19.59 -12.93 5.22
CA ARG A 172 -19.83 -13.04 6.69
C ARG A 172 -20.83 -12.04 7.28
N TRP A 173 -22.13 -12.33 7.14
CA TRP A 173 -23.18 -12.09 8.16
C TRP A 173 -24.39 -13.04 7.96
N ILE A 174 -24.16 -14.32 7.71
CA ILE A 174 -25.10 -15.45 7.91
C ILE A 174 -24.14 -16.63 8.10
N THR A 175 -23.97 -17.29 9.24
CA THR A 175 -24.85 -17.74 10.33
C THR A 175 -24.24 -17.47 11.70
#